data_AF-A0A7X5N3V5-F1
#
_entry.id   AF-A0A7X5N3V5-F1
#
_cell.length_a   1.000
_cell.length_b   1.000
_cell.length_c   1.000
_cell.angle_alpha   90.00
_cell.angle_beta   90.00
_cell.angle_gamma   90.00
#
_symmetry.space_group_name_H-M   'P 1'
#
loop_
_entity.id
_entity.type
_entity.pdbx_description
1 polymer ?
#
loop_
_entity_poly.entity_id
_entity_poly.type
_entity_poly.pdbx_seq_one_letter_code
_entity_poly.pdbx_strand_id
1 'polypeptide(L)'
;SIGLWAPALVLLGRLLQGFSAGAEMGGVSVYLAEMATPGRRGFYASWQSASQQVAIVAAAAIGYALNQLMPPQDLAQWGWRIPFAIGCVIIPFIF
;
A
#
# COMPACT_ATOMS: atom_id res chain seq x y z
N SER A 1 14.07 3.50 -26.71
CA SER A 1 13.46 2.48 -25.84
C SER A 1 14.56 1.71 -25.14
N ILE A 2 14.56 1.62 -23.81
CA ILE A 2 15.63 0.95 -23.01
C ILE A 2 15.61 -0.60 -23.16
N GLY A 3 14.83 -1.14 -24.10
CA GLY A 3 14.80 -2.58 -24.41
C GLY A 3 14.40 -3.43 -23.20
N LEU A 4 14.99 -4.63 -23.08
CA LEU A 4 14.72 -5.61 -22.02
C LEU A 4 15.16 -5.13 -20.61
N TRP A 5 15.98 -4.09 -20.52
CA TRP A 5 16.45 -3.54 -19.24
C TRP A 5 15.35 -2.81 -18.46
N ALA A 6 14.38 -2.20 -19.15
CA ALA A 6 13.25 -1.52 -18.51
C ALA A 6 12.38 -2.49 -17.68
N PRO A 7 11.89 -3.62 -18.22
CA PRO A 7 11.14 -4.57 -17.41
C PRO A 7 11.99 -5.25 -16.35
N ALA A 8 13.29 -5.48 -16.59
CA ALA A 8 14.19 -6.07 -15.58
C ALA A 8 14.37 -5.16 -14.35
N LEU A 9 14.58 -3.86 -14.54
CA LEU A 9 14.68 -2.89 -13.45
C LEU A 9 13.36 -2.75 -12.69
N VAL A 10 12.22 -2.72 -13.41
CA VAL A 10 10.90 -2.71 -12.78
C VAL A 10 10.66 -3.97 -11.94
N LEU A 11 11.04 -5.14 -12.45
CA LEU A 11 10.93 -6.41 -11.74
C LEU A 11 11.77 -6.41 -10.46
N LEU A 12 13.04 -6.00 -10.55
CA LEU A 12 13.93 -5.90 -9.39
C LEU A 12 13.38 -4.92 -8.35
N GLY A 13 12.89 -3.76 -8.78
CA GLY A 13 12.24 -2.79 -7.90
C GLY A 13 11.02 -3.38 -7.19
N ARG A 14 10.16 -4.13 -7.91
CA ARG A 14 9.00 -4.82 -7.32
C ARG A 14 9.40 -5.91 -6.33
N LEU A 15 10.46 -6.66 -6.61
CA LEU A 15 10.98 -7.69 -5.70
C LEU A 15 11.50 -7.05 -4.41
N LEU A 16 12.32 -6.00 -4.52
CA LEU A 16 12.86 -5.28 -3.35
C LEU A 16 11.73 -4.67 -2.50
N GLN A 17 10.75 -4.03 -3.14
CA GLN A 17 9.58 -3.49 -2.46
C GLN A 17 8.79 -4.58 -1.74
N GLY A 18 8.60 -5.74 -2.38
CA GLY A 18 7.91 -6.89 -1.80
C GLY A 18 8.65 -7.51 -0.61
N PHE A 19 9.98 -7.62 -0.69
CA PHE A 19 10.82 -8.11 0.41
C PHE A 19 10.77 -7.20 1.64
N SER A 20 10.84 -5.88 1.45
CA SER A 20 10.69 -4.91 2.57
C SER A 20 9.33 -5.08 3.24
N ALA A 21 8.25 -5.01 2.46
CA ALA A 21 6.90 -5.13 2.98
C ALA A 21 6.66 -6.48 3.70
N GLY A 22 7.21 -7.58 3.16
CA GLY A 22 7.10 -8.91 3.77
C GLY A 22 7.87 -9.05 5.09
N ALA A 23 9.08 -8.49 5.17
CA ALA A 23 9.88 -8.48 6.39
C ALA A 23 9.22 -7.65 7.50
N GLU A 24 8.67 -6.48 7.16
CA GLU A 24 7.96 -5.59 8.09
C GLU A 24 6.70 -6.25 8.64
N MET A 25 5.90 -6.90 7.79
CA MET A 25 4.67 -7.55 8.22
C MET A 25 4.93 -8.74 9.15
N GLY A 26 5.97 -9.54 8.89
CA GLY A 26 6.34 -10.69 9.71
C GLY A 26 6.76 -10.31 11.14
N GLY A 27 7.57 -9.26 11.29
CA GLY A 27 7.99 -8.76 12.61
C GLY A 27 6.84 -8.17 13.43
N VAL A 28 5.95 -7.40 12.78
CA VAL A 28 4.79 -6.77 13.42
C VAL A 28 3.80 -7.81 13.93
N SER A 29 3.51 -8.87 13.17
CA SER A 29 2.59 -9.93 13.63
C SER A 29 3.12 -10.68 14.85
N VAL A 30 4.43 -10.95 14.91
CA VAL A 30 5.07 -11.60 16.06
C VAL A 30 5.06 -10.67 17.28
N TYR A 31 5.41 -9.40 17.11
CA TYR A 31 5.38 -8.39 18.17
C TYR A 31 3.98 -8.19 18.76
N LEU A 32 2.94 -8.09 17.91
CA LEU A 32 1.54 -8.02 18.35
C LEU A 32 1.08 -9.30 19.06
N ALA A 33 1.55 -10.47 18.63
CA ALA A 33 1.24 -11.73 19.29
C ALA A 33 1.91 -11.85 20.67
N GLU A 34 3.11 -11.32 20.83
CA GLU A 34 3.87 -11.27 22.09
C GLU A 34 3.29 -10.24 23.07
N MET A 35 2.89 -9.06 22.61
CA MET A 35 2.27 -8.02 23.45
C MET A 35 0.80 -8.26 23.78
N ALA A 36 0.11 -9.14 23.05
CA ALA A 36 -1.33 -9.33 23.24
C ALA A 36 -1.67 -10.04 24.56
N THR A 37 -2.53 -9.36 25.35
CA THR A 37 -3.19 -9.91 26.55
C THR A 37 -3.80 -11.31 26.29
N PRO A 38 -3.71 -12.23 27.28
CA PRO A 38 -4.25 -13.58 27.15
C PRO A 38 -5.70 -13.58 26.65
N GLY A 39 -6.00 -14.36 25.61
CA GLY A 39 -7.35 -14.49 25.04
C GLY A 39 -7.74 -13.49 23.94
N ARG A 40 -6.93 -12.46 23.63
CA ARG A 40 -7.23 -11.47 22.55
C ARG A 40 -6.25 -11.47 21.37
N ARG A 41 -5.32 -12.42 21.33
CA ARG A 41 -4.27 -12.54 20.28
C ARG A 41 -4.83 -12.53 18.86
N GLY A 42 -5.95 -13.21 18.62
CA GLY A 42 -6.60 -13.26 17.30
C GLY A 42 -7.15 -11.91 16.83
N PHE A 43 -7.62 -11.05 17.74
CA PHE A 43 -8.14 -9.72 17.41
C PHE A 43 -7.01 -8.73 17.07
N TYR A 44 -5.91 -8.79 17.82
CA TYR A 44 -4.73 -7.96 17.54
C TYR A 44 -4.01 -8.38 16.25
N ALA A 45 -3.91 -9.69 15.98
CA ALA A 45 -3.37 -10.19 14.72
C ALA A 45 -4.27 -9.84 13.51
N SER A 46 -5.59 -9.95 13.64
CA SER A 46 -6.51 -9.60 12.56
C SER A 46 -6.60 -8.10 12.28
N TRP A 47 -6.29 -7.25 13.27
CA TRP A 47 -6.24 -5.80 13.10
C TRP A 47 -5.22 -5.36 12.05
N GLN A 48 -4.09 -6.07 11.96
CA GLN A 48 -3.08 -5.81 10.93
C GLN A 48 -3.64 -6.05 9.51
N SER A 49 -4.32 -7.18 9.29
CA SER A 49 -4.94 -7.45 7.99
C SER A 49 -6.15 -6.53 7.72
N ALA A 50 -6.91 -6.17 8.75
CA ALA A 50 -8.05 -5.27 8.63
C ALA A 50 -7.63 -3.86 8.18
N SER A 51 -6.55 -3.31 8.74
CA SER A 51 -6.05 -1.98 8.35
C SER A 51 -5.58 -1.94 6.90
N GLN A 52 -4.95 -3.02 6.41
CA GLN A 52 -4.58 -3.15 5.00
C GLN A 52 -5.79 -3.16 4.08
N GLN A 53 -6.85 -3.89 4.45
CA GLN A 53 -8.08 -3.92 3.65
C GLN A 53 -8.76 -2.54 3.62
N VAL A 54 -8.78 -1.83 4.74
CA VAL A 54 -9.30 -0.45 4.80
C VAL A 54 -8.48 0.47 3.88
N ALA A 55 -7.15 0.35 3.89
CA ALA A 55 -6.28 1.13 3.01
C ALA A 55 -6.56 0.85 1.51
N ILE A 56 -6.77 -0.41 1.14
CA ILE A 56 -7.12 -0.81 -0.23
C ILE A 56 -8.47 -0.21 -0.65
N VAL A 57 -9.48 -0.30 0.21
CA VAL A 57 -10.81 0.27 -0.06
C VAL A 57 -10.74 1.79 -0.20
N ALA A 58 -9.99 2.48 0.66
CA ALA A 58 -9.78 3.92 0.57
C ALA A 58 -9.07 4.32 -0.73
N ALA A 59 -8.01 3.59 -1.12
CA ALA A 59 -7.31 3.82 -2.38
C ALA A 59 -8.22 3.59 -3.60
N ALA A 60 -9.04 2.54 -3.58
CA ALA A 60 -10.01 2.25 -4.62
C ALA A 60 -11.09 3.35 -4.71
N ALA A 61 -11.58 3.84 -3.57
CA ALA A 61 -12.55 4.94 -3.52
C ALA A 61 -11.99 6.24 -4.11
N ILE A 62 -10.73 6.58 -3.81
CA ILE A 62 -10.04 7.73 -4.42
C ILE A 62 -9.93 7.53 -5.94
N GLY A 63 -9.51 6.34 -6.40
CA GLY A 63 -9.42 6.02 -7.82
C GLY A 63 -10.77 6.14 -8.54
N TYR A 64 -11.84 5.65 -7.91
CA TYR A 64 -13.20 5.77 -8.42
C TYR A 64 -13.66 7.23 -8.50
N ALA A 65 -13.44 8.01 -7.44
CA ALA A 65 -13.77 9.42 -7.42
C ALA A 65 -13.05 10.19 -8.54
N LEU A 66 -11.76 9.94 -8.74
CA LEU A 66 -11.00 10.57 -9.84
C LEU A 66 -11.52 10.16 -11.21
N ASN A 67 -11.93 8.90 -11.37
CA ASN A 67 -12.51 8.42 -12.62
C ASN A 67 -13.85 9.09 -12.94
N GLN A 68 -14.66 9.41 -11.92
CA GLN A 68 -15.93 10.12 -12.08
C GLN A 68 -15.75 11.63 -12.29
N LEU A 69 -14.73 12.23 -11.67
CA LEU A 69 -14.50 13.68 -11.69
C LEU A 69 -13.72 14.14 -12.93
N MET A 70 -12.97 13.25 -13.57
CA MET A 70 -12.06 13.60 -14.67
C MET A 70 -12.31 12.75 -15.92
N PRO A 71 -12.22 13.33 -17.12
CA PRO A 71 -12.17 12.57 -18.37
C PRO A 71 -11.01 11.55 -18.35
N PRO A 72 -11.15 10.38 -19.00
CA PRO A 72 -10.09 9.36 -19.04
C PRO A 72 -8.75 9.88 -19.60
N GLN A 73 -8.84 10.87 -20.49
CA GLN A 73 -7.71 11.56 -21.13
C GLN A 73 -6.86 12.30 -20.09
N ASP A 74 -7.52 13.08 -19.23
CA ASP A 74 -6.88 13.89 -18.19
C ASP A 74 -6.38 13.02 -17.03
N LEU A 75 -7.09 11.93 -16.73
CA LEU A 75 -6.66 10.95 -15.73
C LEU A 75 -5.32 10.31 -16.13
N ALA A 76 -5.18 9.92 -17.40
CA ALA A 76 -3.96 9.32 -17.94
C ALA A 76 -2.81 10.33 -18.09
N GLN A 77 -3.11 11.58 -18.47
CA GLN A 77 -2.08 12.62 -18.59
C GLN A 77 -1.59 13.12 -17.22
N TRP A 78 -2.51 13.38 -16.29
CA TRP A 78 -2.19 14.03 -15.02
C TRP A 78 -2.83 13.46 -13.76
N GLY A 79 -4.10 13.04 -13.82
CA GLY A 79 -4.87 12.64 -12.63
C GLY A 79 -4.25 11.48 -11.85
N TRP A 80 -3.45 10.61 -12.49
CA TRP A 80 -2.70 9.55 -11.81
C TRP A 80 -1.78 10.03 -10.69
N ARG A 81 -1.39 11.30 -10.66
CA ARG A 81 -0.51 11.87 -9.62
C ARG A 81 -1.24 12.08 -8.28
N ILE A 82 -2.56 12.26 -8.28
CA ILE A 82 -3.35 12.57 -7.08
C ILE A 82 -3.31 11.42 -6.06
N PRO A 83 -3.57 10.14 -6.43
CA PRO A 83 -3.43 9.02 -5.50
C PRO A 83 -2.01 8.89 -4.93
N PHE A 84 -0.97 9.14 -5.74
CA PHE A 84 0.41 9.11 -5.26
C PHE A 84 0.70 10.25 -4.28
N ALA A 85 0.23 11.47 -4.55
CA ALA A 85 0.39 12.59 -3.64
C ALA A 85 -0.28 12.32 -2.28
N ILE A 86 -1.50 11.78 -2.28
CA ILE A 86 -2.20 11.37 -1.06
C ILE A 86 -1.39 10.30 -0.32
N GLY A 87 -0.87 9.29 -1.02
CA GLY A 87 0.01 8.26 -0.45
C GLY A 87 1.27 8.85 0.20
N CYS A 88 1.93 9.82 -0.45
CA CYS A 88 3.11 10.49 0.08
C CYS A 88 2.82 11.30 1.36
N VAL A 89 1.64 11.92 1.47
CA VAL A 89 1.24 12.68 2.66
C VAL A 89 1.00 11.78 3.87
N ILE A 90 0.72 10.49 3.67
CA ILE A 90 0.52 9.54 4.78
C ILE A 90 1.86 9.17 5.44
N ILE A 91 2.98 9.20 4.69
CA ILE A 91 4.33 8.85 5.17
C ILE A 91 4.73 9.53 6.50
N PRO A 92 4.57 10.86 6.70
CA PRO A 92 4.91 11.51 7.97
C PRO A 92 4.04 11.10 9.16
N PHE A 93 2.88 10.47 8.95
CA PHE A 93 2.00 9.99 10.03
C PHE A 93 2.23 8.51 10.38
N ILE A 94 3.16 7.84 9.70
CA ILE A 94 3.52 6.43 9.95
C ILE A 94 4.53 6.29 11.10
N PHE A 95 5.23 7.37 11.46
CA PHE A 95 6.20 7.44 12.57
C PHE A 95 5.64 8.20 13.77
#